data_AF-A0A2W5RXY4-F1
#
_entry.id   AF-A0A2W5RXY4-F1
#
_cell.length_a   1.000
_cell.length_b   1.000
_cell.length_c   1.000
_cell.angle_alpha   90.00
_cell.angle_beta   90.00
_cell.angle_gamma   90.00
#
_symmetry.space_group_name_H-M   'P 1'
#
loop_
_entity.id
_entity.type
_entity.pdbx_description
1 polymer ?
#
loop_
_entity_poly.entity_id
_entity_poly.type
_entity_poly.pdbx_seq_one_letter_code
_entity_poly.pdbx_strand_id
1 'polypeptide(L)'
;MDAFGYVYLAVDGGEMREIARGGLRSRPVNVEVDGETLVDGLYFSTSGDRALRGKDPSRTYLLRLNVDNISEITAVKEINASGKAVDYVAAGPAFFVIPPFEIDFRIARMPRWSAMDRFRMPRAEQPSKKTAAIAA
;
A
#
# COMPACT_ATOMS: atom_id res chain seq x y z
N MET A 1 12.64 0.92 -10.38
CA MET A 1 11.59 1.76 -9.77
C MET A 1 12.17 2.39 -8.53
N ASP A 2 11.93 3.69 -8.32
CA ASP A 2 12.35 4.35 -7.07
C ASP A 2 11.58 3.76 -5.89
N ALA A 3 12.23 3.61 -4.74
CA ALA A 3 11.57 3.11 -3.53
C ALA A 3 10.71 4.23 -2.92
N PHE A 4 9.40 4.00 -2.81
CA PHE A 4 8.47 4.97 -2.22
C PHE A 4 8.28 4.75 -0.72
N GLY A 5 8.44 3.51 -0.24
CA GLY A 5 8.15 3.12 1.13
C GLY A 5 6.67 3.28 1.47
N TYR A 6 6.39 3.91 2.62
CA TYR A 6 5.02 4.09 3.10
C TYR A 6 4.29 5.22 2.37
N VAL A 7 3.13 4.88 1.83
CA VAL A 7 2.22 5.80 1.14
C VAL A 7 0.90 5.93 1.89
N TYR A 8 0.13 6.96 1.57
CA TYR A 8 -1.05 7.37 2.31
C TYR A 8 -2.27 7.52 1.39
N LEU A 9 -3.42 7.07 1.90
CA LEU A 9 -4.73 7.21 1.24
C LEU A 9 -5.75 7.70 2.27
N ALA A 10 -6.57 8.69 1.90
CA ALA A 10 -7.68 9.14 2.73
C ALA A 10 -8.99 8.48 2.26
N VAL A 11 -9.69 7.85 3.19
CA VAL A 11 -10.94 7.12 2.95
C VAL A 11 -12.02 7.53 3.96
N ASP A 12 -13.28 7.32 3.63
CA ASP A 12 -14.37 7.52 4.58
C ASP A 12 -14.61 6.28 5.47
N GLY A 13 -15.53 6.41 6.44
CA GLY A 13 -15.86 5.30 7.36
C GLY A 13 -16.62 4.14 6.73
N GLY A 14 -17.23 4.31 5.56
CA GLY A 14 -17.82 3.22 4.78
C GLY A 14 -16.71 2.41 4.11
N GLU A 15 -15.88 3.09 3.33
CA GLU A 15 -14.72 2.52 2.64
C GLU A 15 -13.78 1.81 3.63
N MET A 16 -13.49 2.43 4.77
CA MET A 16 -12.66 1.83 5.82
C MET A 16 -13.20 0.46 6.27
N ARG A 17 -14.51 0.32 6.46
CA ARG A 17 -15.13 -0.94 6.90
C ARG A 17 -15.09 -2.01 5.82
N GLU A 18 -15.22 -1.61 4.56
CA GLU A 18 -15.10 -2.53 3.43
C GLU A 18 -13.66 -3.03 3.29
N ILE A 19 -12.68 -2.11 3.36
CA ILE A 19 -11.25 -2.42 3.28
C ILE A 19 -10.83 -3.32 4.45
N ALA A 20 -11.30 -3.03 5.68
CA ALA A 20 -11.00 -3.86 6.84
C ALA A 20 -11.53 -5.30 6.71
N ARG A 21 -12.59 -5.52 5.93
CA ARG A 21 -13.21 -6.85 5.71
C ARG A 21 -12.61 -7.60 4.52
N GLY A 22 -12.28 -6.89 3.45
CA GLY A 22 -12.01 -7.49 2.14
C GLY A 22 -10.75 -6.99 1.44
N GLY A 23 -9.95 -6.14 2.09
CA GLY A 23 -8.73 -5.56 1.53
C GLY A 23 -8.98 -4.31 0.68
N LEU A 24 -7.89 -3.62 0.36
CA LEU A 24 -7.92 -2.47 -0.55
C LEU A 24 -7.81 -2.98 -1.99
N ARG A 25 -8.89 -2.82 -2.75
CA ARG A 25 -8.97 -3.22 -4.15
C ARG A 25 -8.38 -2.14 -5.04
N SER A 26 -7.66 -2.55 -6.09
CA SER A 26 -7.30 -1.66 -7.19
C SER A 26 -8.57 -1.06 -7.81
N ARG A 27 -8.44 0.14 -8.36
CA ARG A 27 -9.49 0.79 -9.13
C ARG A 27 -9.05 0.89 -10.59
N PRO A 28 -10.00 0.91 -11.55
CA PRO A 28 -9.67 1.15 -12.94
C PRO A 28 -8.90 2.47 -13.10
N VAL A 29 -7.72 2.40 -13.71
CA VAL A 29 -6.89 3.54 -14.11
C VAL A 29 -6.32 3.24 -15.49
N ASN A 30 -6.08 4.23 -16.33
CA ASN A 30 -5.42 4.01 -17.62
C ASN A 30 -4.08 4.73 -17.62
N VAL A 31 -2.99 3.96 -17.61
CA VAL A 31 -1.63 4.47 -17.51
C VAL A 31 -0.77 3.81 -18.58
N GLU A 32 -0.35 4.58 -19.60
CA GLU A 32 0.51 4.07 -20.69
C GLU A 32 2.00 4.16 -20.33
N VAL A 33 2.68 3.05 -20.08
CA VAL A 33 4.11 3.00 -19.72
C VAL A 33 4.85 2.21 -20.78
N ASP A 34 5.85 2.82 -21.41
CA ASP A 34 6.71 2.15 -22.41
C ASP A 34 5.93 1.43 -23.54
N GLY A 35 4.75 1.94 -23.90
CA GLY A 35 3.88 1.38 -24.93
C GLY A 35 2.88 0.31 -24.43
N GLU A 36 2.90 -0.02 -23.14
CA GLU A 36 1.92 -0.89 -22.49
C GLU A 36 0.84 -0.09 -21.75
N THR A 37 -0.42 -0.50 -21.87
CA THR A 37 -1.54 0.10 -21.14
C THR A 37 -1.81 -0.68 -19.86
N LEU A 38 -1.57 -0.04 -18.72
CA LEU A 38 -1.92 -0.56 -17.39
C LEU A 38 -3.32 -0.07 -17.03
N VAL A 39 -4.19 -1.01 -16.60
CA VAL A 39 -5.65 -0.81 -16.52
C VAL A 39 -6.20 -0.76 -15.09
N ASP A 40 -5.38 -1.12 -14.10
CA ASP A 40 -5.79 -1.20 -12.70
C ASP A 40 -4.70 -0.62 -11.80
N GLY A 41 -5.11 0.11 -10.76
CA GLY A 41 -4.15 0.81 -9.93
C GLY A 41 -4.69 1.44 -8.66
N LEU A 42 -3.83 2.21 -8.01
CA LEU A 42 -4.07 2.87 -6.74
C LEU A 42 -3.53 4.29 -6.77
N TYR A 43 -4.37 5.23 -6.39
CA TYR A 43 -3.99 6.62 -6.18
C TYR A 43 -3.51 6.81 -4.75
N PHE A 44 -2.33 7.42 -4.58
CA PHE A 44 -1.76 7.65 -3.25
C PHE A 44 -0.99 8.97 -3.17
N SER A 45 -0.69 9.36 -1.93
CA SER A 45 0.24 10.46 -1.62
C SER A 45 1.40 9.93 -0.78
N THR A 46 2.56 10.57 -0.88
CA THR A 46 3.73 10.29 -0.01
C THR A 46 3.64 11.04 1.33
N SER A 47 2.61 11.86 1.53
CA SER A 47 2.36 12.59 2.77
C SER A 47 0.92 12.43 3.26
N GLY A 48 0.76 12.12 4.55
CA GLY A 48 -0.55 12.09 5.19
C GLY A 48 -1.29 13.42 5.12
N ASP A 49 -0.58 14.54 5.28
CA ASP A 49 -1.17 15.89 5.21
C ASP A 49 -1.71 16.21 3.82
N ARG A 50 -1.00 15.76 2.77
CA ARG A 50 -1.47 15.89 1.39
C ARG A 50 -2.68 15.01 1.13
N ALA A 51 -2.66 13.75 1.57
CA ALA A 51 -3.80 12.84 1.46
C ALA A 51 -5.07 13.38 2.14
N LEU A 52 -4.91 14.10 3.24
CA LEU A 52 -6.02 14.71 4.00
C LEU A 52 -6.45 16.09 3.47
N ARG A 53 -5.76 16.66 2.47
CA ARG A 53 -6.05 18.01 1.99
C ARG A 53 -7.48 18.12 1.47
N GLY A 54 -8.24 19.07 2.02
CA GLY A 54 -9.65 19.30 1.65
C GLY A 54 -10.62 18.23 2.16
N LYS A 55 -10.20 17.38 3.10
CA LYS A 55 -11.06 16.36 3.74
C LYS A 55 -11.50 16.81 5.13
N ASP A 56 -12.69 16.39 5.55
CA ASP A 56 -13.18 16.58 6.91
C ASP A 56 -12.54 15.55 7.86
N PRO A 57 -11.67 15.96 8.80
CA PRO A 57 -10.94 15.05 9.68
C PRO A 57 -11.83 14.30 10.67
N SER A 58 -13.08 14.74 10.88
CA SER A 58 -14.04 14.04 11.76
C SER A 58 -14.66 12.80 11.09
N ARG A 59 -14.63 12.75 9.76
CA ARG A 59 -15.24 11.69 8.94
C ARG A 59 -14.23 10.90 8.10
N THR A 60 -12.96 11.27 8.17
CA THR A 60 -11.90 10.72 7.33
C THR A 60 -10.96 9.84 8.14
N TYR A 61 -10.65 8.69 7.56
CA TYR A 61 -9.62 7.77 7.99
C TYR A 61 -8.42 7.90 7.06
N LEU A 62 -7.24 7.86 7.64
CA LEU A 62 -5.99 7.81 6.92
C LEU A 62 -5.52 6.35 6.91
N LEU A 63 -5.22 5.85 5.73
CA LEU A 63 -4.59 4.55 5.50
C LEU A 63 -3.11 4.76 5.26
N ARG A 64 -2.32 3.78 5.70
CA ARG A 64 -0.90 3.70 5.36
C ARG A 64 -0.55 2.27 4.96
N LEU A 65 0.19 2.12 3.87
CA LEU A 65 0.68 0.83 3.38
C LEU A 65 2.01 1.01 2.65
N ASN A 66 2.78 -0.07 2.48
CA ASN A 66 4.03 -0.02 1.72
C ASN A 66 3.78 -0.48 0.28
N VAL A 67 3.88 0.46 -0.67
CA VAL A 67 3.59 0.16 -2.07
C VAL A 67 4.68 -0.70 -2.71
N ASP A 68 5.91 -0.64 -2.20
CA ASP A 68 7.05 -1.42 -2.69
C ASP A 68 6.90 -2.92 -2.39
N ASN A 69 5.98 -3.30 -1.48
CA ASN A 69 5.71 -4.69 -1.11
C ASN A 69 4.64 -5.36 -1.99
N ILE A 70 4.00 -4.62 -2.90
CA ILE A 70 2.90 -5.13 -3.72
C ILE A 70 3.45 -5.60 -5.07
N SER A 71 3.52 -6.92 -5.26
CA SER A 71 4.12 -7.55 -6.44
C SER A 71 3.42 -7.23 -7.76
N GLU A 72 2.14 -6.89 -7.72
CA GLU A 72 1.27 -6.61 -8.86
C GLU A 72 1.49 -5.21 -9.43
N ILE A 73 2.14 -4.32 -8.68
CA ILE A 73 2.45 -2.97 -9.13
C ILE A 73 3.70 -3.02 -10.01
N THR A 74 3.52 -2.73 -11.30
CA THR A 74 4.59 -2.75 -12.29
C THR A 74 5.05 -1.34 -12.67
N ALA A 75 4.23 -0.32 -12.41
CA ALA A 75 4.60 1.07 -12.66
C ALA A 75 4.02 2.04 -11.63
N VAL A 76 4.72 3.16 -11.43
CA VAL A 76 4.25 4.31 -10.65
C VAL A 76 4.48 5.55 -11.48
N LYS A 77 3.45 6.41 -11.56
CA LYS A 77 3.53 7.70 -12.23
C LYS A 77 3.11 8.83 -11.32
N GLU A 78 3.83 9.95 -11.42
CA GLU A 78 3.43 11.21 -10.82
C GLU A 78 2.21 11.78 -11.56
N ILE A 79 1.24 12.24 -10.79
CA ILE A 79 0.05 12.94 -11.30
C ILE A 79 0.20 14.40 -10.93
N ASN A 80 0.66 15.20 -11.90
CA ASN A 80 0.71 16.65 -11.77
C ASN A 80 -0.69 17.27 -11.92
N ALA A 81 -1.57 17.03 -10.95
CA ALA A 81 -2.90 17.65 -10.90
C ALA A 81 -2.94 18.67 -9.77
N SER A 82 -2.81 19.95 -10.11
CA SER A 82 -2.89 21.08 -9.17
C SER A 82 -4.19 21.00 -8.35
N GLY A 83 -4.05 20.92 -7.02
CA GLY A 83 -5.17 20.94 -6.09
C GLY A 83 -5.78 19.59 -5.72
N LYS A 84 -5.27 18.46 -6.25
CA LYS A 84 -5.70 17.13 -5.80
C LYS A 84 -4.93 16.69 -4.55
N ALA A 85 -5.57 15.85 -3.75
CA ALA A 85 -5.01 15.21 -2.54
C ALA A 85 -4.18 13.94 -2.85
N VAL A 86 -3.75 13.79 -4.11
CA VAL A 86 -3.10 12.58 -4.65
C VAL A 86 -1.91 13.05 -5.48
N ASP A 87 -0.76 12.43 -5.25
CA ASP A 87 0.49 12.77 -5.93
C ASP A 87 0.86 11.74 -7.01
N TYR A 88 0.48 10.48 -6.81
CA TYR A 88 0.91 9.37 -7.65
C TYR A 88 -0.23 8.40 -7.96
N VAL A 89 -0.06 7.66 -9.04
CA VAL A 89 -0.77 6.42 -9.33
C VAL A 89 0.23 5.28 -9.45
N ALA A 90 0.03 4.22 -8.67
CA ALA A 90 0.60 2.92 -8.95
C ALA A 90 -0.34 2.15 -9.86
N ALA A 91 0.19 1.41 -10.84
CA ALA A 91 -0.61 0.61 -11.75
C ALA A 91 0.03 -0.77 -12.00
N GLY A 92 -0.83 -1.74 -12.28
CA GLY A 92 -0.48 -3.10 -12.65
C GLY A 92 -1.22 -3.53 -13.93
N PRO A 93 -0.88 -4.71 -14.48
CA PRO A 93 -1.48 -5.21 -15.72
C PRO A 93 -2.92 -5.71 -15.54
N ALA A 94 -3.35 -5.97 -14.31
CA ALA A 94 -4.67 -6.47 -13.97
C ALA A 94 -5.07 -6.11 -12.54
N PHE A 95 -6.35 -6.32 -12.23
CA PHE A 95 -6.93 -6.16 -10.91
C PHE A 95 -6.13 -6.86 -9.79
N PHE A 96 -5.94 -6.17 -8.67
CA PHE A 96 -5.26 -6.70 -7.48
C PHE A 96 -5.91 -6.22 -6.18
N VAL A 97 -5.65 -6.94 -5.09
CA VAL A 97 -6.19 -6.64 -3.75
C VAL A 97 -5.08 -6.68 -2.73
N ILE A 98 -4.89 -5.57 -2.01
CA ILE A 98 -3.99 -5.51 -0.86
C ILE A 98 -4.73 -6.06 0.36
N PRO A 99 -4.21 -7.11 1.03
CA PRO A 99 -4.86 -7.67 2.20
C PRO A 99 -4.99 -6.68 3.37
N PRO A 100 -6.04 -6.77 4.21
CA PRO A 100 -6.23 -5.85 5.33
C PRO A 100 -5.06 -5.80 6.32
N PHE A 101 -4.33 -6.90 6.51
CA PHE A 101 -3.20 -6.96 7.46
C PHE A 101 -1.95 -6.23 6.96
N GLU A 102 -1.91 -5.83 5.69
CA GLU A 102 -0.84 -5.01 5.11
C GLU A 102 -1.18 -3.51 5.16
N ILE A 103 -2.33 -3.15 5.75
CA ILE A 103 -2.86 -1.79 5.79
C ILE A 103 -3.00 -1.35 7.24
N ASP A 104 -2.33 -0.26 7.60
CA ASP A 104 -2.61 0.42 8.86
C ASP A 104 -3.73 1.45 8.68
N PHE A 105 -4.60 1.52 9.69
CA PHE A 105 -5.73 2.47 9.73
C PHE A 105 -5.56 3.46 10.89
N ARG A 106 -5.80 4.75 10.64
CA ARG A 106 -5.87 5.77 11.69
C ARG A 106 -7.01 6.74 11.45
N ILE A 107 -7.53 7.32 12.53
CA ILE A 107 -8.45 8.47 12.44
C ILE A 107 -7.59 9.71 12.19
N ALA A 108 -7.97 10.57 11.25
CA ALA A 108 -7.18 11.72 10.83
C ALA A 108 -6.75 12.64 11.99
N ARG A 109 -7.60 12.82 13.00
CA ARG A 109 -7.31 13.61 14.21
C ARG A 109 -6.28 12.99 15.18
N MET A 110 -5.85 11.75 14.98
CA MET A 110 -4.87 11.04 15.81
C MET A 110 -3.81 10.34 14.95
N PRO A 111 -2.90 11.08 14.29
CA PRO A 111 -2.02 10.56 13.25
C PRO A 111 -0.75 9.86 13.78
N ARG A 112 -0.66 9.53 15.07
CA ARG A 112 0.51 8.82 15.59
C ARG A 112 0.44 7.36 15.14
N TRP A 113 1.31 7.01 14.19
CA TRP A 113 1.44 5.65 13.69
C TRP A 113 2.35 4.83 14.60
N SER A 114 1.90 3.64 14.98
CA SER A 114 2.79 2.56 15.40
C SER A 114 3.68 2.16 14.23
N ALA A 115 4.89 1.64 14.46
CA ALA A 115 5.61 0.96 13.40
C ALA A 115 4.75 -0.23 12.94
N MET A 116 4.52 -0.40 11.63
CA MET A 116 4.04 -1.70 11.15
C MET A 116 5.11 -2.70 11.54
N ASP A 117 4.74 -3.74 12.30
CA ASP A 117 5.64 -4.86 12.48
C ASP A 117 6.01 -5.33 11.08
N ARG A 118 7.28 -5.13 10.71
CA ARG A 118 7.79 -5.55 9.40
C ARG A 118 7.42 -7.02 9.27
N PHE A 119 6.58 -7.35 8.30
CA PHE A 119 6.34 -8.74 7.92
C PHE A 119 7.71 -9.36 7.62
N ARG A 120 8.24 -10.11 8.57
CA ARG A 120 9.41 -10.96 8.35
C ARG A 120 8.84 -12.24 7.78
N MET A 121 9.16 -12.53 6.51
CA MET A 121 9.03 -13.89 5.99
C MET A 121 9.55 -14.86 7.06
N PRO A 122 8.81 -15.95 7.39
CA PRO A 122 9.40 -17.02 8.18
C PRO A 122 10.68 -17.42 7.45
N ARG A 123 11.83 -17.22 8.08
CA ARG A 123 13.08 -17.75 7.55
C ARG A 123 12.81 -19.25 7.41
N ALA A 124 12.90 -19.78 6.19
CA ALA A 124 12.97 -21.21 6.01
C ALA A 124 14.03 -21.70 6.99
N GLU A 125 13.62 -22.54 7.95
CA GLU A 125 14.55 -23.16 8.87
C GLU A 125 15.59 -23.85 8.00
N GLN A 126 16.81 -23.30 7.96
CA GLN A 126 17.93 -24.07 7.46
C GLN A 126 17.93 -25.34 8.30
N PRO A 127 17.87 -26.54 7.68
CA PRO A 127 17.97 -27.76 8.44
C PRO A 127 19.27 -27.67 9.25
N SER A 128 19.14 -27.62 10.57
CA SER A 128 20.30 -27.59 11.45
C SER A 128 21.13 -28.82 11.07
N LYS A 129 22.36 -28.61 10.60
CA LYS A 129 23.37 -29.68 10.50
C LYS A 129 23.74 -30.10 11.92
N LYS A 130 22.81 -30.78 12.60
CA LYS A 130 23.09 -31.53 13.81
C LYS A 130 23.73 -32.84 13.37
N THR A 131 25.04 -32.76 13.20
CA THR A 131 25.96 -33.80 13.64
C THR A 131 25.73 -35.19 13.05
N ALA A 132 26.30 -35.40 11.86
CA ALA A 132 26.83 -36.72 11.52
C ALA A 132 28.01 -37.01 12.46
N ALA A 133 27.75 -37.72 13.55
CA ALA A 133 28.77 -38.40 14.35
C ALA A 133 28.13 -39.57 15.11
N ILE A 134 27.86 -40.67 14.39
CA ILE A 134 27.90 -42.00 14.99
C ILE A 134 28.72 -42.85 14.00
N ALA A 135 30.04 -42.77 14.18
CA ALA A 135 30.99 -43.73 13.70
C ALA A 135 31.81 -44.15 14.92
N ALA A 136 31.43 -45.28 15.51
CA ALA A 136 32.24 -46.19 16.32
C ALA A 136 31.43 -47.47 16.51
#